data_AF-A0A2D6JP88-F1
#
_entry.id   AF-A0A2D6JP88-F1
#
_cell.length_a   1.000
_cell.length_b   1.000
_cell.length_c   1.000
_cell.angle_alpha   90.00
_cell.angle_beta   90.00
_cell.angle_gamma   90.00
#
_symmetry.space_group_name_H-M   'P 1'
#
loop_
_entity.id
_entity.type
_entity.pdbx_description
1 polymer ?
#
loop_
_entity_poly.entity_id
_entity_poly.type
_entity_poly.pdbx_seq_one_letter_code
_entity_poly.pdbx_strand_id
1 'polypeptide(L)' 'MYGTGAGLLMLVYAAFCWRKQGIHTRYEGWKTREEAPKSFARNMVFYLLFGLVLMATDAYRAFVYGKT' A
#
# COMPACT_ATOMS: atom_id res chain seq x y z
N MET A 1 -10.14 15.01 -0.39
CA MET A 1 -9.69 13.76 -1.02
C MET A 1 -8.65 13.11 -0.11
N TYR A 2 -9.11 12.44 0.96
CA TYR A 2 -8.20 11.83 1.94
C TYR A 2 -7.65 10.48 1.47
N GLY A 3 -8.30 9.82 0.50
CA GLY A 3 -7.90 8.53 -0.06
C GLY A 3 -6.62 8.63 -0.89
N THR A 4 -6.46 9.69 -1.71
CA THR A 4 -5.23 9.90 -2.49
C THR A 4 -4.00 10.02 -1.60
N GLY A 5 -4.08 10.79 -0.50
CA GLY A 5 -2.98 10.95 0.44
C GLY A 5 -2.59 9.64 1.13
N ALA A 6 -3.58 8.89 1.63
CA ALA A 6 -3.35 7.58 2.24
C ALA A 6 -2.78 6.56 1.23
N GLY A 7 -3.27 6.56 0.00
CA GLY A 7 -2.79 5.71 -1.08
C GLY A 7 -1.33 5.97 -1.43
N LEU A 8 -0.93 7.24 -1.54
CA LEU A 8 0.47 7.62 -1.77
C LEU A 8 1.38 7.15 -0.63
N LEU A 9 0.98 7.34 0.63
CA LEU A 9 1.75 6.87 1.78
C LEU A 9 1.93 5.34 1.76
N MET A 10 0.89 4.58 1.40
CA MET A 10 0.98 3.13 1.25
C MET A 10 1.94 2.70 0.14
N LEU A 11 1.92 3.38 -1.02
CA LEU A 11 2.82 3.07 -2.13
C LEU A 11 4.28 3.41 -1.79
N VAL A 12 4.52 4.53 -1.11
CA VAL A 12 5.85 4.89 -0.60
C VAL A 12 6.33 3.86 0.41
N TYR A 13 5.46 3.42 1.32
CA TYR A 13 5.79 2.38 2.29
C TYR A 13 6.11 1.04 1.61
N ALA A 14 5.33 0.67 0.60
CA ALA A 14 5.59 -0.52 -0.21
C ALA A 14 6.97 -0.42 -0.88
N ALA A 15 7.31 0.71 -1.50
CA ALA A 15 8.63 0.93 -2.10
C ALA A 15 9.78 0.84 -1.07
N PHE A 16 9.56 1.36 0.14
CA PHE A 16 10.50 1.23 1.25
C PHE A 16 10.70 -0.24 1.67
N CYS A 17 9.61 -0.98 1.88
CA CYS A 17 9.64 -2.42 2.19
C CYS A 17 10.35 -3.22 1.10
N TRP A 18 10.14 -2.86 -0.18
CA TRP A 18 10.84 -3.47 -1.30
C TRP A 18 12.34 -3.22 -1.24
N ARG A 19 12.78 -1.98 -1.03
CA ARG A 19 14.21 -1.65 -0.93
C ARG A 19 14.89 -2.32 0.26
N LYS A 20 14.21 -2.41 1.40
CA LYS A 20 14.75 -3.05 2.61
C LYS A 20 14.54 -4.56 2.65
N GLN A 21 13.88 -5.15 1.64
CA GLN A 21 13.52 -6.56 1.57
C GLN A 21 12.95 -7.07 2.90
N GLY A 22 12.03 -6.30 3.51
CA GLY A 22 11.41 -6.64 4.78
C GLY A 22 10.05 -5.99 4.98
N ILE A 23 9.27 -6.54 5.91
CA ILE A 23 7.90 -6.11 6.22
C ILE A 23 7.65 -6.12 7.72
N HIS A 24 6.73 -5.25 8.18
CA HIS A 24 6.17 -5.40 9.51
C HIS A 24 5.13 -6.53 9.53
N THR A 25 5.32 -7.45 10.46
CA THR A 25 4.42 -8.57 10.74
C THR A 25 3.76 -8.34 12.09
N ARG A 26 2.50 -8.75 12.19
CA ARG A 26 1.72 -8.58 13.42
C ARG A 26 2.34 -9.46 14.51
N TYR A 27 2.57 -8.88 15.69
CA TYR A 27 3.15 -9.53 16.89
C TYR A 27 4.65 -9.87 16.83
N GLU A 28 5.28 -9.86 15.66
CA GLU A 28 6.71 -10.21 15.52
C GLU A 28 7.60 -9.05 15.06
N GLY A 29 7.01 -7.90 14.69
CA GLY A 29 7.76 -6.71 14.30
C GLY A 29 8.32 -6.79 12.87
N TRP A 30 9.49 -6.20 12.65
CA TRP A 30 10.14 -6.20 11.32
C TRP A 30 10.76 -7.57 11.02
N LYS A 31 10.30 -8.18 9.93
CA LYS A 31 10.83 -9.45 9.39
C LYS A 31 11.37 -9.25 8.00
N THR A 32 12.51 -9.89 7.70
CA THR A 32 13.06 -9.88 6.35
C THR A 32 12.28 -10.84 5.44
N ARG A 33 12.46 -10.67 4.13
CA ARG A 33 11.90 -11.57 3.12
C ARG A 33 12.40 -13.01 3.28
N GLU A 34 13.61 -13.20 3.79
CA GLU A 34 14.18 -14.54 4.02
C GLU A 34 13.49 -15.25 5.19
N GLU A 35 13.18 -14.52 6.26
CA GLU A 35 12.47 -15.05 7.42
C GLU A 35 11.00 -15.36 7.10
N ALA A 36 10.33 -14.49 6.32
CA ALA A 36 8.89 -14.59 6.06
C ALA A 36 8.51 -14.32 4.59
N PRO A 37 8.96 -15.15 3.63
CA PRO A 37 8.82 -14.88 2.19
C PRO A 37 7.38 -14.83 1.72
N LYS A 38 6.53 -15.73 2.24
CA LYS A 38 5.09 -15.77 1.91
C LYS A 38 4.36 -14.53 2.42
N SER A 39 4.65 -14.11 3.66
CA SER A 39 4.07 -12.91 4.25
C SER A 39 4.53 -11.64 3.53
N PHE A 40 5.80 -11.58 3.15
CA PHE A 40 6.36 -10.47 2.36
C PHE A 40 5.61 -10.30 1.03
N ALA A 41 5.50 -11.37 0.24
CA ALA A 41 4.81 -11.32 -1.06
C ALA A 41 3.33 -10.91 -0.91
N ARG A 42 2.62 -11.52 0.04
CA ARG A 42 1.21 -11.23 0.30
C ARG A 42 1.00 -9.77 0.72
N ASN A 43 1.81 -9.26 1.66
CA ASN A 43 1.68 -7.89 2.14
C ASN A 43 2.01 -6.87 1.04
N MET A 44 3.01 -7.13 0.20
CA MET A 44 3.30 -6.24 -0.93
C MET A 44 2.16 -6.16 -1.93
N VAL A 45 1.53 -7.28 -2.28
CA VAL A 45 0.34 -7.28 -3.13
C VAL A 45 -0.78 -6.46 -2.48
N PHE A 46 -1.02 -6.63 -1.17
CA PHE A 46 -2.03 -5.83 -0.48
C PHE A 46 -1.71 -4.33 -0.49
N TYR A 47 -0.48 -3.92 -0.18
CA TYR A 47 -0.13 -2.50 -0.15
C TYR A 47 -0.32 -1.84 -1.52
N LEU A 48 0.07 -2.53 -2.60
CA LEU A 48 -0.11 -2.04 -3.96
C LEU A 48 -1.59 -1.96 -4.34
N LEU A 49 -2.37 -3.02 -4.08
CA LEU A 49 -3.80 -3.04 -4.41
C LEU A 49 -4.58 -1.97 -3.63
N PHE A 50 -4.40 -1.89 -2.32
CA PHE A 50 -5.10 -0.91 -1.50
C PHE A 50 -4.70 0.53 -1.85
N GLY A 51 -3.41 0.78 -2.09
CA GLY A 51 -2.94 2.09 -2.51
C GLY A 51 -3.59 2.54 -3.83
N LEU A 52 -3.63 1.66 -4.82
CA LEU A 52 -4.26 1.93 -6.11
C LEU A 52 -5.78 2.10 -6.01
N VAL A 53 -6.47 1.25 -5.24
CA VAL A 53 -7.93 1.34 -5.06
C VAL A 53 -8.34 2.64 -4.38
N LEU A 54 -7.59 3.09 -3.36
CA LEU A 54 -7.85 4.35 -2.69
C LEU A 54 -7.72 5.54 -3.66
N MET A 55 -6.65 5.56 -4.47
CA MET A 55 -6.44 6.60 -5.47
C MET A 55 -7.49 6.54 -6.58
N ALA A 56 -7.83 5.35 -7.07
CA ALA A 56 -8.84 5.16 -8.11
C ALA A 56 -10.23 5.58 -7.63
N THR A 57 -10.57 5.31 -6.37
CA THR A 57 -11.86 5.72 -5.78
C THR A 57 -11.94 7.24 -5.67
N ASP A 58 -10.88 7.90 -5.21
CA ASP A 58 -10.86 9.36 -5.13
C ASP A 58 -10.87 10.01 -6.54
N ALA A 59 -10.16 9.42 -7.52
CA ALA A 59 -10.22 9.86 -8.91
C ALA A 59 -11.61 9.68 -9.54
N TYR A 60 -12.26 8.54 -9.27
CA TYR A 60 -13.64 8.28 -9.70
C TYR A 60 -14.62 9.28 -9.09
N ARG A 61 -14.48 9.58 -7.79
CA ARG A 61 -15.30 10.60 -7.13
C ARG A 61 -15.08 11.98 -7.74
N ALA A 62 -13.83 12.36 -8.01
CA ALA A 62 -13.53 13.63 -8.67
C ALA A 62 -14.13 13.69 -10.08
N PHE A 63 -14.09 12.58 -10.84
CA PHE A 63 -14.68 12.53 -12.18
C PHE A 63 -16.22 12.60 -12.17
N VAL A 64 -16.86 11.88 -11.26
CA VAL A 64 -18.33 11.79 -11.19
C VAL A 64 -18.96 13.00 -10.51
N TYR A 65 -18.39 13.45 -9.39
CA TYR A 65 -18.96 14.52 -8.57
C TYR A 65 -18.26 15.88 -8.75
N GLY A 66 -17.08 15.93 -9.39
CA GLY A 66 -16.36 17.17 -9.67
C GLY A 66 -16.83 17.89 -10.94
N LYS A 67 -17.98 17.50 -11.50
CA LYS A 67 -18.66 18.20 -12.59
C LYS A 67 -19.62 19.24 -12.00
N THR A 68 -19.07 20.27 -11.37
CA THR A 68 -19.75 21.54 -11.03
C THR A 68 -18.83 22.68 -11.37
#